data_AF-A0A8J3RNS7-F1
#
_entry.id   AF-A0A8J3RNS7-F1
#
_cell.length_a   1.000
_cell.length_b   1.000
_cell.length_c   1.000
_cell.angle_alpha   90.00
_cell.angle_beta   90.00
_cell.angle_gamma   90.00
#
_symmetry.space_group_name_H-M   'P 1'
#
loop_
_entity.id
_entity.type
_entity.pdbx_description
1 polymer ?
#
loop_
_entity_poly.entity_id
_entity_poly.type
_entity_poly.pdbx_seq_one_letter_code
_entity_poly.pdbx_strand_id
1 'polypeptide(L)' 'MTDLPEGTGDERVDAALGGLAVLGELPVAAHVGVFEEVFAGLEQALAAADDRADGVSDVPDPPR' A
#
# COMPACT_ATOMS: atom_id res chain seq x y z
N MET A 1 0.18 12.34 -25.24
CA MET A 1 -0.64 11.41 -24.44
C MET A 1 0.29 10.88 -23.39
N THR A 2 0.11 11.31 -22.14
CA THR A 2 0.86 10.72 -21.03
C THR A 2 0.18 9.38 -20.76
N ASP A 3 0.87 8.28 -21.05
CA ASP A 3 0.49 6.97 -20.51
C ASP A 3 0.45 7.14 -18.99
N LEU A 4 -0.75 7.19 -18.43
CA LEU A 4 -0.91 7.13 -16.99
C LEU A 4 -0.58 5.67 -16.62
N PRO A 5 0.34 5.42 -15.66
CA PRO A 5 0.64 4.05 -15.28
C PRO A 5 -0.66 3.34 -14.85
N GLU A 6 -0.83 2.11 -15.31
CA GLU A 6 -1.91 1.20 -14.93
C GLU A 6 -1.71 0.80 -13.45
N GLY A 7 -2.11 1.68 -12.53
CA GLY A 7 -1.92 1.47 -11.10
C GLY A 7 -0.44 1.32 -10.70
N THR A 8 -0.23 0.80 -9.50
CA THR A 8 1.10 0.56 -8.91
C THR A 8 1.57 -0.89 -9.09
N GLY A 9 0.68 -1.77 -9.56
CA GLY A 9 0.94 -3.21 -9.69
C GLY A 9 0.78 -4.00 -8.38
N ASP A 10 0.44 -3.34 -7.26
CA ASP A 10 0.01 -3.99 -6.02
C ASP A 10 -1.42 -3.55 -5.70
N GLU A 11 -2.37 -4.51 -5.76
CA GLU A 11 -3.80 -4.26 -5.52
C GLU A 11 -4.06 -3.59 -4.16
N ARG A 12 -3.22 -3.85 -3.14
CA ARG A 12 -3.38 -3.26 -1.80
C ARG A 12 -2.97 -1.79 -1.79
N VAL A 13 -1.92 -1.46 -2.53
CA VAL A 13 -1.46 -0.08 -2.72
C VAL A 13 -2.50 0.68 -3.55
N ASP A 14 -3.01 0.08 -4.62
CA ASP A 14 -4.04 0.69 -5.47
C ASP A 14 -5.36 0.90 -4.71
N ALA A 15 -5.75 -0.04 -3.85
CA ALA A 15 -6.92 0.11 -2.98
C ALA A 15 -6.75 1.25 -1.97
N ALA A 16 -5.57 1.35 -1.32
CA ALA A 16 -5.29 2.45 -0.41
C ALA A 16 -5.34 3.81 -1.13
N LEU A 17 -4.67 3.93 -2.28
CA LEU A 17 -4.65 5.18 -3.07
C LEU A 17 -6.03 5.55 -3.65
N GLY A 18 -6.89 4.56 -3.93
CA GLY A 18 -8.28 4.79 -4.35
C GLY A 18 -9.09 5.61 -3.35
N GLY A 19 -8.73 5.57 -2.06
CA GLY A 19 -9.34 6.41 -1.02
C GLY A 19 -9.23 7.92 -1.28
N LEU A 20 -8.21 8.36 -2.03
CA LEU A 20 -8.02 9.78 -2.35
C LEU A 20 -9.10 10.36 -3.28
N ALA A 21 -9.87 9.51 -3.97
CA ALA A 21 -10.93 9.94 -4.88
C ALA A 21 -12.03 10.76 -4.18
N VAL A 22 -12.21 10.59 -2.87
CA VAL A 22 -13.28 11.28 -2.10
C VAL A 22 -12.93 12.71 -1.72
N LEU A 23 -11.67 13.15 -1.88
CA LEU A 23 -11.20 14.47 -1.43
C LEU A 23 -11.96 15.62 -2.10
N GLY A 24 -12.37 15.46 -3.36
CA GLY A 24 -13.13 16.47 -4.11
C GLY A 24 -14.54 16.73 -3.54
N GLU A 25 -15.08 15.78 -2.77
CA GLU A 25 -16.42 15.83 -2.18
C GLU A 25 -16.40 16.28 -0.71
N LEU A 26 -15.20 16.40 -0.11
CA LEU A 26 -15.02 16.71 1.31
C LEU A 26 -14.45 18.12 1.53
N PRO A 27 -14.80 18.79 2.64
CA PRO A 27 -14.14 20.02 3.03
C PRO A 27 -12.66 19.75 3.33
N VAL A 28 -11.79 20.72 3.05
CA VAL A 28 -10.34 20.61 3.25
C VAL A 28 -9.96 20.19 4.68
N ALA A 29 -10.74 20.62 5.68
CA ALA A 29 -10.51 20.23 7.07
C ALA A 29 -10.61 18.71 7.31
N ALA A 30 -11.37 17.99 6.48
CA ALA A 30 -11.51 16.54 6.55
C ALA A 30 -10.44 15.79 5.74
N HIS A 31 -9.66 16.48 4.89
CA HIS A 31 -8.64 15.84 4.06
C HIS A 31 -7.55 15.16 4.88
N VAL A 32 -7.21 15.71 6.05
CA VAL A 32 -6.23 15.13 6.97
C VAL A 32 -6.61 13.70 7.36
N GLY A 33 -7.87 13.45 7.73
CA GLY A 33 -8.33 12.11 8.09
C GLY A 33 -8.23 11.13 6.92
N VAL A 34 -8.58 11.57 5.70
CA VAL A 34 -8.41 10.75 4.50
C VAL A 34 -6.94 10.41 4.26
N PHE A 35 -6.02 11.37 4.44
CA PHE A 35 -4.60 11.09 4.28
C PHE A 35 -4.07 10.10 5.33
N GLU A 36 -4.53 10.21 6.57
CA GLU A 36 -4.17 9.28 7.65
C GLU A 36 -4.66 7.85 7.35
N GLU A 37 -5.89 7.70 6.86
CA GLU A 37 -6.46 6.40 6.46
C GLU A 37 -5.67 5.77 5.30
N VAL A 38 -5.37 6.55 4.27
CA VAL A 38 -4.57 6.09 3.13
C VAL A 38 -3.17 5.70 3.58
N PHE A 39 -2.53 6.50 4.44
CA PHE A 39 -1.21 6.20 4.98
C PHE A 39 -1.20 4.89 5.77
N ALA A 40 -2.17 4.69 6.67
CA ALA A 40 -2.31 3.44 7.42
C ALA A 40 -2.55 2.22 6.51
N GLY A 41 -3.28 2.39 5.40
CA GLY A 41 -3.46 1.35 4.38
C GLY A 41 -2.14 0.99 3.67
N LEU A 42 -1.31 1.99 3.36
CA LEU A 42 0.00 1.77 2.74
C LEU A 42 0.98 1.07 3.70
N GLU A 43 0.98 1.44 4.99
CA GLU A 43 1.80 0.76 6.01
C GLU A 43 1.42 -0.72 6.13
N GLN A 44 0.12 -1.05 6.09
CA GLN A 44 -0.34 -2.44 6.09
C GLN A 44 0.08 -3.20 4.83
N ALA A 45 0.01 -2.56 3.66
CA ALA A 45 0.46 -3.17 2.41
C ALA A 45 1.96 -3.50 2.46
N LEU A 46 2.77 -2.62 3.06
CA LEU A 46 4.20 -2.83 3.27
C LEU A 46 4.48 -3.95 4.26
N ALA A 47 3.82 -3.96 5.41
CA ALA A 47 3.99 -5.01 6.42
C ALA A 47 3.68 -6.40 5.84
N ALA A 48 2.58 -6.51 5.09
CA ALA A 48 2.19 -7.75 4.44
C ALA A 48 3.04 -8.09 3.20
N ALA A 49 3.92 -7.19 2.72
CA ALA A 49 4.95 -7.52 1.74
C ALA A 49 6.20 -8.11 2.42
N ASP A 50 6.56 -7.56 3.59
CA ASP A 50 7.67 -8.04 4.42
C ASP A 50 7.44 -9.48 4.92
N ASP A 51 6.22 -9.77 5.41
CA ASP A 51 5.82 -11.14 5.81
C ASP A 51 5.99 -12.18 4.68
N ARG A 52 5.80 -11.77 3.42
CA ARG A 52 6.00 -12.65 2.25
C ARG A 52 7.48 -12.86 1.93
N ALA A 53 8.35 -11.92 2.27
CA ALA A 53 9.78 -12.02 2.06
C ALA A 53 10.45 -12.92 3.12
N ASP A 54 9.98 -12.87 4.37
CA ASP A 54 10.52 -13.72 5.44
C ASP A 54 10.13 -15.20 5.31
N GLY A 55 8.99 -15.50 4.65
CA GLY A 55 8.55 -16.87 4.37
C GLY A 55 9.40 -17.65 3.35
N VAL A 56 10.32 -16.99 2.63
CA VAL A 56 11.22 -17.64 1.66
C VAL A 56 12.63 -17.91 2.20
N SER A 57 12.88 -17.67 3.49
CA SER A 57 14.12 -18.05 4.16
C SER A 57 14.14 -19.55 4.50
N ASP A 58 14.05 -20.40 3.46
CA ASP A 58 14.55 -21.77 3.51
C ASP A 58 16.07 -21.71 3.28
N VAL A 59 16.80 -21.22 4.28
CA VAL A 59 18.26 -21.44 4.33
C VAL A 59 18.45 -22.84 4.92
N PRO A 60 18.85 -23.84 4.12
CA PRO A 60 19.06 -25.18 4.65
C PRO A 60 20.16 -25.17 5.73
N ASP A 61 19.87 -25.81 6.85
CA ASP A 61 20.79 -26.02 7.97
C ASP A 61 22.09 -26.68 7.45
N PRO A 62 23.26 -26.05 7.61
CA PRO A 62 24.51 -26.64 7.14
C PRO A 62 24.83 -27.91 7.96
N PRO A 63 25.23 -29.02 7.32
CA PRO A 63 25.57 -30.24 8.04
C PRO A 63 26.78 -29.97 8.97
N ARG A 64 26.63 -30.30 10.26
CA ARG A 64 27.70 -30.25 11.25
C ARG A 64 28.82 -31.24 10.97
#